data_AF-A0A5D9CBI6-F1
#
_entry.id   AF-A0A5D9CBI6-F1
#
_cell.length_a   1.000
_cell.length_b   1.000
_cell.length_c   1.000
_cell.angle_alpha   90.00
_cell.angle_beta   90.00
_cell.angle_gamma   90.00
#
_symmetry.space_group_name_H-M   'P 1'
#
loop_
_entity.id
_entity.type
_entity.pdbx_description
1 polymer ?
#
loop_
_entity_poly.entity_id
_entity_poly.type
_entity_poly.pdbx_seq_one_letter_code
_entity_poly.pdbx_strand_id
1 'polypeptide(L)'
;MTEPRFLFDSNICIYVLEGVGERLRMRVEDCAPGEVVTSAIAYAEVMRGIRSDDLERSTRAQRMFAIFNPLPFDEVAARSYRSMPFRRGGYDRLIAAHALSLDLILITNNVRDFADVPRLRVQNWTA
;
A
#
# COMPACT_ATOMS: atom_id res chain seq x y z
N MET A 1 -13.75 15.57 -0.99
CA MET A 1 -12.60 14.66 -0.77
C MET A 1 -11.94 14.45 -2.10
N THR A 2 -10.62 14.63 -2.19
CA THR A 2 -9.84 14.40 -3.42
C THR A 2 -9.93 12.93 -3.82
N GLU A 3 -9.96 12.64 -5.12
CA GLU A 3 -9.93 11.25 -5.58
C GLU A 3 -8.56 10.62 -5.30
N PRO A 4 -8.50 9.37 -4.79
CA PRO A 4 -7.24 8.66 -4.61
C PRO A 4 -6.47 8.51 -5.91
N ARG A 5 -5.16 8.65 -5.86
CA ARG A 5 -4.24 8.46 -7.01
C ARG A 5 -3.14 7.45 -6.72
N PHE A 6 -2.79 7.27 -5.46
CA PHE A 6 -1.68 6.43 -5.03
C PHE A 6 -2.14 5.39 -4.01
N LEU A 7 -1.65 4.16 -4.14
CA LEU A 7 -1.86 3.10 -3.17
C LEU A 7 -0.52 2.67 -2.60
N PHE A 8 -0.35 2.79 -1.28
CA PHE A 8 0.82 2.28 -0.57
C PHE A 8 0.73 0.78 -0.36
N ASP A 9 1.81 0.06 -0.68
CA ASP A 9 1.99 -1.32 -0.26
C ASP A 9 2.39 -1.44 1.22
N SER A 10 2.47 -2.67 1.72
CA SER A 10 2.81 -2.97 3.11
C SER A 10 4.20 -2.44 3.49
N ASN A 11 5.19 -2.56 2.59
CA ASN A 11 6.56 -2.11 2.86
C ASN A 11 6.63 -0.59 3.00
N ILE A 12 5.93 0.15 2.15
CA ILE A 12 5.85 1.61 2.25
C ILE A 12 5.10 2.02 3.51
N CYS A 13 4.01 1.34 3.88
CA CYS A 13 3.36 1.58 5.17
C CYS A 13 4.30 1.36 6.35
N ILE A 14 5.14 0.31 6.33
CA ILE A 14 6.16 0.09 7.36
C ILE A 14 7.22 1.21 7.35
N TYR A 15 7.68 1.65 6.18
CA TYR A 15 8.64 2.76 6.08
C TYR A 15 8.10 4.05 6.67
N VAL A 16 6.84 4.40 6.37
CA VAL A 16 6.19 5.58 6.96
C VAL A 16 6.04 5.40 8.46
N LEU A 17 5.62 4.22 8.92
CA LEU A 17 5.48 3.94 10.34
C LEU A 17 6.81 4.17 11.06
N GLU A 18 7.93 3.62 10.55
CA GLU A 18 9.27 3.77 11.12
C GLU A 18 9.89 5.17 10.91
N GLY A 19 9.20 6.10 10.24
CA GLY A 19 9.69 7.46 10.00
C GLY A 19 10.90 7.51 9.06
N VAL A 20 10.98 6.58 8.11
CA VAL A 20 12.16 6.40 7.25
C VAL A 20 12.00 7.14 5.92
N GLY A 21 13.00 7.97 5.59
CA GLY A 21 13.23 8.49 4.25
C GLY A 21 12.63 9.87 3.98
N GLU A 22 13.50 10.87 3.86
CA GLU A 22 13.12 12.27 3.58
C GLU A 22 12.37 12.42 2.25
N ARG A 23 12.77 11.68 1.23
CA ARG A 23 12.12 11.71 -0.10
C ARG A 23 10.67 11.22 -0.07
N LEU A 24 10.41 10.16 0.70
CA LEU A 24 9.06 9.63 0.88
C LEU A 24 8.19 10.66 1.63
N ARG A 25 8.74 11.26 2.69
CA ARG A 25 8.07 12.32 3.46
C ARG A 25 7.68 13.50 2.57
N MET A 26 8.62 14.05 1.80
CA MET A 26 8.35 15.16 0.87
C MET A 26 7.25 14.79 -0.14
N ARG A 27 7.29 13.59 -0.72
CA ARG A 27 6.24 13.15 -1.67
C ARG A 27 4.86 13.02 -1.03
N VAL A 28 4.78 12.58 0.23
CA VAL A 28 3.51 12.55 0.97
C VAL A 28 3.01 13.96 1.26
N GLU A 29 3.91 14.88 1.62
CA GLU A 29 3.57 16.29 1.89
C GLU A 29 3.11 17.06 0.65
N ASP A 30 3.57 16.66 -0.54
CA ASP A 30 3.11 17.20 -1.83
C ASP A 30 1.72 16.69 -2.24
N CYS A 31 1.19 15.64 -1.58
CA CYS A 31 -0.11 15.06 -1.89
C CYS A 31 -1.24 15.73 -1.10
N ALA A 32 -2.38 15.93 -1.74
CA ALA A 32 -3.57 16.40 -1.05
C ALA A 32 -4.13 15.32 -0.09
N PRO A 33 -4.80 15.71 1.01
CA PRO A 33 -5.47 14.74 1.88
C PRO A 33 -6.45 13.85 1.10
N GLY A 34 -6.28 12.52 1.25
CA GLY A 34 -7.07 11.50 0.55
C GLY A 34 -6.52 11.06 -0.82
N GLU A 35 -5.50 11.74 -1.36
CA GLU A 35 -4.86 11.35 -2.61
C GLU A 35 -4.01 10.08 -2.47
N VAL A 36 -3.47 9.86 -1.27
CA VAL A 36 -2.73 8.65 -0.89
C VAL A 36 -3.62 7.77 -0.03
N VAL A 37 -3.81 6.53 -0.46
CA VAL A 37 -4.55 5.50 0.28
C VAL A 37 -3.71 4.23 0.45
N THR A 38 -4.25 3.22 1.13
CA THR A 38 -3.66 1.88 1.19
C THR A 38 -4.70 0.77 1.04
N SER A 39 -4.24 -0.48 0.95
CA SER A 39 -5.11 -1.66 0.90
C SER A 39 -5.43 -2.18 2.30
N ALA A 40 -6.65 -2.69 2.51
CA ALA A 40 -6.98 -3.50 3.69
C ALA A 40 -6.06 -4.73 3.84
N ILE A 41 -5.50 -5.25 2.75
CA ILE A 41 -4.50 -6.33 2.78
C ILE A 41 -3.19 -5.83 3.40
N ALA A 42 -2.72 -4.66 2.99
CA ALA A 42 -1.52 -4.04 3.55
C ALA A 42 -1.71 -3.69 5.02
N TYR A 43 -2.88 -3.16 5.38
CA TYR A 43 -3.28 -2.99 6.78
C TYR A 43 -3.14 -4.29 7.58
N ALA A 44 -3.70 -5.41 7.08
CA ALA A 44 -3.63 -6.69 7.76
C ALA A 44 -2.19 -7.22 7.92
N GLU A 45 -1.32 -7.02 6.93
CA GLU A 45 0.09 -7.39 7.03
C GLU A 45 0.83 -6.56 8.07
N VAL A 46 0.72 -5.23 8.01
CA VAL A 46 1.40 -4.33 8.96
C VAL A 46 0.94 -4.63 10.38
N MET A 47 -0.37 -4.72 10.62
CA MET A 47 -0.91 -4.99 11.96
C MET A 47 -0.50 -6.36 12.48
N ARG A 48 -0.38 -7.37 11.62
CA ARG A 48 0.12 -8.71 12.02
C ARG A 48 1.63 -8.74 12.29
N GLY A 49 2.39 -7.83 11.69
CA GLY A 49 3.82 -7.66 11.98
C GLY A 49 4.10 -6.97 13.32
N ILE A 50 3.09 -6.32 13.92
CA ILE A 50 3.20 -5.68 15.24
C ILE A 50 2.92 -6.73 16.32
N ARG A 51 3.82 -6.81 17.31
CA ARG A 51 3.63 -7.71 18.45
C ARG A 51 2.41 -7.27 19.27
N SER A 52 1.67 -8.23 19.81
CA SER A 52 0.46 -7.94 20.58
C SER A 52 0.71 -7.12 21.87
N ASP A 53 1.93 -7.15 22.41
CA ASP A 53 2.35 -6.39 23.59
C ASP A 53 2.92 -5.00 23.27
N ASP A 54 3.16 -4.68 22.00
CA ASP A 54 3.70 -3.40 21.55
C ASP A 54 2.56 -2.39 21.28
N LEU A 55 1.95 -1.90 22.36
CA LEU A 55 0.82 -0.98 22.31
C LEU A 55 1.16 0.38 21.68
N GLU A 56 2.41 0.84 21.85
CA GLU A 56 2.87 2.10 21.29
C GLU A 56 2.89 2.02 19.76
N ARG A 57 3.54 0.99 19.21
CA ARG A 57 3.63 0.79 17.76
C ARG A 57 2.26 0.51 17.15
N SER A 58 1.41 -0.26 17.83
CA SER A 58 0.01 -0.48 17.42
C SER A 58 -0.77 0.84 17.34
N THR A 59 -0.63 1.72 18.33
CA THR A 59 -1.30 3.03 18.34
C THR A 59 -0.79 3.93 17.21
N ARG A 60 0.52 3.95 16.96
CA ARG A 60 1.11 4.69 15.83
C ARG A 60 0.58 4.18 14.48
N ALA A 61 0.52 2.86 14.29
CA ALA A 61 -0.01 2.26 13.07
C ALA A 61 -1.49 2.61 12.86
N GLN A 62 -2.32 2.56 13.90
CA GLN A 62 -3.73 2.96 13.82
C GLN A 62 -3.89 4.43 13.40
N ARG A 63 -3.10 5.35 13.97
CA ARG A 63 -3.11 6.77 13.56
C ARG A 63 -2.69 6.96 12.11
N MET A 64 -1.64 6.25 11.68
CA MET A 64 -1.19 6.26 10.29
C MET A 64 -2.30 5.78 9.33
N PHE A 65 -2.98 4.68 9.66
CA PHE A 65 -4.07 4.15 8.86
C PHE A 65 -5.34 5.00 8.90
N ALA A 66 -5.56 5.80 9.95
CA ALA A 66 -6.61 6.81 9.93
C ALA A 66 -6.34 7.93 8.90
N ILE A 67 -5.08 8.17 8.54
CA ILE A 67 -4.67 9.15 7.52
C ILE A 67 -4.71 8.55 6.12
N PHE A 68 -4.09 7.39 5.91
CA PHE A 68 -4.00 6.73 4.59
C PHE A 68 -5.17 5.81 4.27
N ASN A 69 -6.21 5.74 5.11
CA ASN A 69 -7.49 5.07 4.83
C ASN A 69 -7.40 3.72 4.05
N PRO A 70 -7.31 2.57 4.75
CA PRO A 70 -7.34 1.26 4.10
C PRO A 70 -8.64 1.03 3.33
N LEU A 71 -8.54 0.89 2.02
CA LEU A 71 -9.67 0.58 1.16
C LEU A 71 -10.03 -0.92 1.20
N PRO A 72 -11.33 -1.28 1.12
CA PRO A 72 -11.77 -2.67 1.17
C PRO A 72 -11.37 -3.42 -0.10
N PHE A 73 -10.79 -4.61 0.07
CA PHE A 73 -10.51 -5.51 -1.05
C PHE A 73 -11.80 -6.24 -1.45
N ASP A 74 -12.41 -5.82 -2.55
CA ASP A 74 -13.73 -6.29 -2.98
C ASP A 74 -13.68 -7.31 -4.14
N GLU A 75 -14.84 -7.61 -4.72
CA GLU A 75 -14.96 -8.55 -5.84
C GLU A 75 -14.28 -8.03 -7.13
N VAL A 76 -14.23 -6.71 -7.34
CA VAL A 76 -13.54 -6.13 -8.50
C VAL A 76 -12.04 -6.37 -8.37
N ALA A 77 -11.49 -6.15 -7.17
CA ALA A 77 -10.10 -6.45 -6.86
C ALA A 77 -9.78 -7.95 -7.02
N ALA A 78 -10.68 -8.83 -6.57
CA ALA A 78 -10.54 -10.27 -6.74
C ALA A 78 -10.52 -10.71 -8.22
N ARG A 79 -11.34 -10.08 -9.08
CA ARG A 79 -11.30 -10.32 -10.53
C ARG A 79 -9.99 -9.82 -11.16
N SER A 80 -9.48 -8.66 -10.75
CA SER A 80 -8.16 -8.17 -11.17
C SER A 80 -7.05 -9.16 -10.81
N TYR A 81 -7.07 -9.73 -9.60
CA TYR A 81 -6.09 -10.72 -9.15
C TYR A 81 -6.04 -11.96 -10.06
N ARG A 82 -7.20 -12.49 -10.46
CA ARG A 82 -7.30 -13.64 -11.37
C ARG A 82 -6.59 -13.41 -12.71
N SER A 83 -6.51 -12.16 -13.17
CA SER A 83 -5.90 -11.82 -14.48
C SER A 83 -4.38 -11.72 -14.45
N MET A 84 -3.75 -11.80 -13.27
CA MET A 84 -2.32 -11.60 -13.08
C MET A 84 -1.53 -12.92 -13.16
N PRO A 85 -0.24 -12.88 -13.53
CA PRO A 85 0.65 -14.02 -13.36
C PRO A 85 0.70 -14.48 -11.90
N PHE A 86 0.26 -15.72 -11.68
CA PHE A 86 0.23 -16.30 -10.35
C PHE A 86 1.65 -16.43 -9.78
N ARG A 87 1.83 -15.93 -8.56
CA ARG A 87 3.02 -16.19 -7.73
C ARG A 87 2.56 -16.78 -6.40
N ARG A 88 3.21 -17.87 -5.99
CA ARG A 88 2.94 -18.51 -4.71
C ARG A 88 3.61 -17.72 -3.59
N GLY A 89 2.87 -17.50 -2.50
CA GLY A 89 3.37 -16.84 -1.30
C GLY A 89 3.47 -15.33 -1.50
N GLY A 90 2.88 -14.59 -0.56
CA GLY A 90 2.92 -13.13 -0.54
C GLY A 90 1.57 -12.49 -0.84
N TYR A 91 1.31 -11.41 -0.10
CA TYR A 91 0.12 -10.59 -0.26
C TYR A 91 0.31 -9.50 -1.33
N ASP A 92 1.54 -9.29 -1.80
CA ASP A 92 1.90 -8.30 -2.83
C ASP A 92 1.02 -8.39 -4.08
N ARG A 93 0.71 -9.61 -4.54
CA ARG A 93 -0.16 -9.78 -5.71
C ARG A 93 -1.60 -9.37 -5.46
N LEU A 94 -2.10 -9.53 -4.23
CA LEU A 94 -3.42 -9.02 -3.85
C LEU A 94 -3.37 -7.48 -3.79
N ILE A 95 -2.31 -6.89 -3.25
CA ILE A 95 -2.14 -5.43 -3.21
C ILE A 95 -2.04 -4.86 -4.64
N ALA A 96 -1.28 -5.49 -5.52
CA ALA A 96 -1.18 -5.14 -6.94
C ALA A 96 -2.54 -5.23 -7.64
N ALA A 97 -3.30 -6.30 -7.39
CA ALA A 97 -4.64 -6.47 -7.92
C ALA A 97 -5.59 -5.36 -7.46
N HIS A 98 -5.45 -4.94 -6.21
CA HIS A 98 -6.24 -3.87 -5.63
C HIS A 98 -5.92 -2.50 -6.24
N ALA A 99 -4.62 -2.19 -6.41
CA ALA A 99 -4.21 -0.98 -7.11
C ALA A 99 -4.72 -0.98 -8.56
N LEU A 100 -4.63 -2.12 -9.25
CA LEU A 100 -5.11 -2.25 -10.62
C LEU A 100 -6.64 -2.11 -10.75
N SER A 101 -7.43 -2.69 -9.82
CA SER A 101 -8.90 -2.57 -9.86
C SER A 101 -9.39 -1.15 -9.64
N LEU A 102 -8.62 -0.35 -8.91
CA LEU A 102 -8.94 1.05 -8.58
C LEU A 102 -8.27 2.05 -9.54
N ASP A 103 -7.52 1.58 -10.55
CA ASP A 103 -6.67 2.39 -11.42
C ASP A 103 -5.72 3.33 -10.64
N LEU A 104 -5.13 2.84 -9.55
CA LEU A 104 -4.18 3.60 -8.74
C LEU A 104 -2.73 3.27 -9.09
N ILE A 105 -1.83 4.22 -8.82
CA ILE A 105 -0.39 4.01 -8.93
C ILE A 105 0.08 3.34 -7.63
N LEU A 106 0.63 2.13 -7.74
CA LEU A 106 1.23 1.42 -6.61
C LEU A 106 2.56 2.07 -6.22
N ILE A 107 2.69 2.47 -4.96
CA ILE A 107 3.95 2.95 -4.40
C ILE A 107 4.60 1.80 -3.64
N THR A 108 5.82 1.45 -4.05
CA THR A 108 6.61 0.34 -3.48
C THR A 108 8.10 0.61 -3.63
N ASN A 109 8.90 0.09 -2.70
CA ASN A 109 10.36 0.04 -2.85
C ASN A 109 10.83 -1.22 -3.60
N ASN A 110 9.94 -2.18 -3.89
CA ASN A 110 10.23 -3.46 -4.56
C ASN A 110 9.69 -3.52 -5.99
N VAL A 111 9.94 -2.48 -6.80
CA VAL A 111 9.37 -2.31 -8.16
C VAL A 111 9.54 -3.55 -9.05
N ARG A 112 10.66 -4.27 -8.91
CA ARG A 112 10.97 -5.48 -9.69
C ARG A 112 9.96 -6.61 -9.47
N ASP A 113 9.37 -6.70 -8.28
CA ASP A 113 8.41 -7.75 -7.95
C ASP A 113 7.08 -7.57 -8.69
N PHE A 114 6.83 -6.37 -9.19
CA PHE A 114 5.60 -5.98 -9.89
C PHE A 114 5.79 -5.80 -11.41
N ALA A 115 7.02 -5.95 -11.92
CA ALA A 115 7.36 -5.66 -13.32
C ALA A 115 6.61 -6.53 -14.35
N ASP A 116 6.13 -7.70 -13.94
CA ASP A 116 5.40 -8.65 -14.79
C ASP A 116 3.87 -8.50 -14.68
N VAL A 117 3.36 -7.51 -13.91
CA VAL A 117 1.92 -7.25 -13.81
C VAL A 117 1.49 -6.31 -14.94
N PRO A 118 0.66 -6.77 -15.91
CA PRO A 118 0.27 -5.93 -17.04
C PRO A 118 -0.57 -4.74 -16.58
N ARG A 119 -0.29 -3.55 -17.13
CA ARG A 119 -0.99 -2.27 -16.90
C ARG A 119 -0.88 -1.69 -15.48
N LEU A 120 -0.21 -2.36 -14.54
CA LEU A 120 0.02 -1.80 -13.21
C LEU A 120 1.03 -0.65 -13.30
N ARG A 121 0.63 0.52 -12.81
CA ARG A 121 1.53 1.68 -12.68
C ARG A 121 2.25 1.57 -11.34
N VAL A 122 3.57 1.64 -11.36
CA VAL A 122 4.39 1.49 -10.15
C VAL A 122 5.37 2.65 -10.03
N GLN A 123 5.54 3.20 -8.83
CA GLN A 123 6.56 4.19 -8.51
C GLN A 123 7.31 3.81 -7.24
N ASN A 124 8.58 4.21 -7.18
CA ASN A 124 9.38 4.16 -5.96
C ASN A 124 9.61 5.58 -5.46
N TRP A 125 9.19 5.86 -4.22
CA TRP A 125 9.36 7.17 -3.57
C TRP A 125 10.50 7.18 -2.53
N THR A 126 11.20 6.06 -2.33
CA THR A 126 12.32 5.94 -1.40
C THR A 126 13.69 6.04 -2.08
N ALA A 127 13.75 5.99 -3.41
CA ALA A 127 14.96 6.07 -4.22
C ALA A 127 15.07 7.44 -4.92
#